data_AF-A0A072PPT5-F1
#
_entry.id   AF-A0A072PPT5-F1
#
_cell.length_a   1.000
_cell.length_b   1.000
_cell.length_c   1.000
_cell.angle_alpha   90.00
_cell.angle_beta   90.00
_cell.angle_gamma   90.00
#
_symmetry.space_group_name_H-M   'P 1'
#
loop_
_entity.id
_entity.type
_entity.pdbx_description
1 polymer ?
#
loop_
_entity_poly.entity_id
_entity_poly.type
_entity_poly.pdbx_seq_one_letter_code
_entity_poly.pdbx_strand_id
1 'polypeptide(L)'
;MEVLFGSSENPDGVYQYLPDSGDGAILITTRSKDVALGVGGEMVILSEMKVEEATNLLTKTLVDKRLVKDERGVTSLLKQLTYLPLAITQVGAYINRNRVLIAKYVELLTGTEQDVVSLMSREFHVSTRYRGSRNAVATSWPVSFHEIQKSDAAAIKLSLFLSCIKPKAIPQSILPSLTSEEAMVKAIGTLDGYVFLVRRGDTDIFDMHSLVHLATRIWIGRNALMPQAERDAIQHMAAIFPSVSYENWNQWRVYLPHALRLLRGKETVAMEESYDLYFDVGLCMREDGRIKEAVTCFEKCYHWRQDHLPSNDPAKLRPQRELASAYGMNGEIKEAVLLLEEVVKIQEETILKHHLDRLLSLHSPAVVY
;
A
#
# COMPACT_ATOMS: atom_id res chain seq x y z
N MET A 1 9.29 -26.00 -7.52
CA MET A 1 9.04 -27.31 -8.15
C MET A 1 10.28 -28.20 -8.14
N GLU A 2 11.46 -27.68 -8.47
CA GLU A 2 12.70 -28.48 -8.55
C GLU A 2 13.07 -29.25 -7.26
N VAL A 3 12.95 -28.64 -6.09
CA VAL A 3 13.22 -29.36 -4.82
C VAL A 3 12.23 -30.51 -4.59
N LEU A 4 10.99 -30.37 -5.07
CA LEU A 4 9.96 -31.38 -4.87
C LEU A 4 10.07 -32.51 -5.91
N PHE A 5 10.16 -32.19 -7.19
CA PHE A 5 10.11 -33.17 -8.30
C PHE A 5 11.44 -33.43 -9.01
N GLY A 6 12.50 -32.70 -8.64
CA GLY A 6 13.74 -32.65 -9.40
C GLY A 6 13.67 -31.63 -10.53
N SER A 7 14.84 -31.35 -11.11
CA SER A 7 15.02 -30.58 -12.34
C SER A 7 15.61 -31.48 -13.43
N SER A 8 15.72 -30.97 -14.66
CA SER A 8 16.42 -31.69 -15.75
C SER A 8 17.89 -31.96 -15.45
N GLU A 9 18.52 -31.15 -14.60
CA GLU A 9 19.92 -31.29 -14.20
C GLU A 9 20.08 -32.13 -12.92
N ASN A 10 19.05 -32.19 -12.07
CA ASN A 10 19.02 -33.02 -10.87
C ASN A 10 17.62 -33.65 -10.69
N PRO A 11 17.37 -34.85 -11.24
CA PRO A 11 16.04 -35.47 -11.23
C PRO A 11 15.59 -35.91 -9.83
N ASP A 12 16.49 -35.92 -8.84
CA ASP A 12 16.24 -36.43 -7.50
C ASP A 12 15.50 -35.41 -6.60
N GLY A 13 14.20 -35.24 -6.84
CA GLY A 13 13.31 -34.44 -5.98
C GLY A 13 12.92 -35.14 -4.68
N VAL A 14 12.51 -34.39 -3.66
CA VAL A 14 12.05 -34.95 -2.37
C VAL A 14 10.89 -35.95 -2.54
N TYR A 15 10.06 -35.77 -3.57
CA TYR A 15 8.88 -36.61 -3.82
C TYR A 15 9.21 -38.09 -3.98
N GLN A 16 10.35 -38.43 -4.59
CA GLN A 16 10.74 -39.84 -4.80
C GLN A 16 11.15 -40.57 -3.51
N TYR A 17 11.44 -39.81 -2.45
CA TYR A 17 11.79 -40.35 -1.14
C TYR A 17 10.57 -40.49 -0.22
N LEU A 18 9.38 -40.08 -0.69
CA LEU A 18 8.15 -40.26 0.07
C LEU A 18 7.74 -41.74 0.02
N PRO A 19 7.35 -42.34 1.15
CA PRO A 19 6.93 -43.74 1.18
C PRO A 19 5.62 -43.94 0.40
N ASP A 20 5.64 -44.91 -0.51
CA ASP A 20 4.45 -45.35 -1.26
C ASP A 20 3.83 -46.57 -0.55
N SER A 21 3.00 -46.30 0.46
CA SER A 21 2.32 -47.35 1.24
C SER A 21 0.90 -46.93 1.62
N GLY A 22 -0.07 -47.85 1.54
CA GLY A 22 -1.45 -47.61 1.98
C GLY A 22 -1.65 -47.60 3.51
N ASP A 23 -0.63 -47.97 4.29
CA ASP A 23 -0.72 -48.14 5.75
C ASP A 23 -0.35 -46.87 6.54
N GLY A 24 -0.13 -45.75 5.84
CA GLY A 24 0.32 -44.50 6.45
C GLY A 24 -0.29 -43.27 5.79
N ALA A 25 -0.11 -42.12 6.44
CA ALA A 25 -0.50 -40.82 5.91
C ALA A 25 0.70 -39.86 5.95
N ILE A 26 0.85 -39.06 4.89
CA ILE A 26 1.90 -38.05 4.79
C ILE A 26 1.25 -36.68 4.96
N LEU A 27 1.74 -35.90 5.93
CA LEU A 27 1.36 -34.50 6.11
C LEU A 27 2.51 -33.60 5.64
N ILE A 28 2.27 -32.85 4.56
CA ILE A 28 3.22 -31.86 4.04
C ILE A 28 2.71 -30.47 4.37
N THR A 29 3.57 -29.65 4.98
CA THR A 29 3.30 -28.22 5.19
C THR A 29 4.17 -27.41 4.25
N THR A 30 3.56 -26.61 3.38
CA THR A 30 4.26 -25.74 2.43
C THR A 30 3.63 -24.35 2.42
N ARG A 31 4.42 -23.34 2.03
CA ARG A 31 3.93 -21.97 1.77
C ARG A 31 3.71 -21.71 0.27
N SER A 32 4.09 -22.65 -0.59
CA SER A 32 3.88 -22.55 -2.03
C SER A 32 2.64 -23.36 -2.40
N LYS A 33 1.61 -22.70 -2.93
CA LYS A 33 0.42 -23.38 -3.49
C LYS A 33 0.81 -24.28 -4.65
N ASP A 34 1.78 -23.89 -5.48
CA ASP A 34 2.25 -24.72 -6.59
C ASP A 34 2.84 -26.04 -6.10
N VAL A 35 3.61 -26.00 -5.01
CA VAL A 35 4.11 -27.22 -4.34
C VAL A 35 2.95 -28.06 -3.82
N ALA A 36 1.94 -27.44 -3.17
CA ALA A 36 0.78 -28.16 -2.66
C ALA A 36 -0.04 -28.82 -3.78
N LEU A 37 -0.25 -28.11 -4.89
CA LEU A 37 -0.93 -28.61 -6.08
C LEU A 37 -0.14 -29.73 -6.76
N GLY A 38 1.19 -29.58 -6.82
CA GLY A 38 2.08 -30.58 -7.38
C GLY A 38 2.03 -31.90 -6.60
N VAL A 39 2.12 -31.85 -5.27
CA VAL A 39 2.04 -33.06 -4.41
C VAL A 39 0.70 -33.79 -4.60
N GLY A 40 -0.39 -33.05 -4.81
CA GLY A 40 -1.74 -33.60 -4.87
C GLY A 40 -2.30 -33.98 -3.49
N GLY A 41 -3.52 -34.54 -3.48
CA GLY A 41 -4.22 -34.94 -2.25
C GLY A 41 -5.17 -33.87 -1.67
N GLU A 42 -5.67 -34.11 -0.46
CA GLU A 42 -6.57 -33.18 0.24
C GLU A 42 -5.79 -31.96 0.74
N MET A 43 -6.12 -30.78 0.20
CA MET A 43 -5.46 -29.53 0.55
C MET A 43 -6.26 -28.77 1.60
N VAL A 44 -5.62 -28.49 2.74
CA VAL A 44 -6.18 -27.63 3.79
C VAL A 44 -5.46 -26.28 3.77
N ILE A 45 -6.15 -25.24 3.30
CA ILE A 45 -5.64 -23.87 3.34
C ILE A 45 -5.84 -23.32 4.76
N LEU A 46 -4.73 -23.14 5.48
CA LEU A 46 -4.76 -22.54 6.82
C LEU A 46 -5.02 -21.03 6.72
N SER A 47 -6.13 -20.61 7.34
CA SER A 47 -6.55 -19.21 7.43
C SER A 47 -6.15 -18.57 8.76
N GLU A 48 -6.35 -17.25 8.87
CA GLU A 48 -6.22 -16.51 10.14
C GLU A 48 -7.14 -17.10 11.23
N MET A 49 -6.78 -16.96 12.50
CA MET A 49 -7.61 -17.47 13.60
C MET A 49 -8.94 -16.74 13.67
N LYS A 50 -10.00 -17.44 14.07
CA LYS A 50 -11.26 -16.77 14.43
C LYS A 50 -11.03 -15.84 15.62
N VAL A 51 -11.87 -14.80 15.75
CA VAL A 51 -11.77 -13.81 16.83
C VAL A 51 -11.73 -14.47 18.21
N GLU A 52 -12.58 -15.48 18.43
CA GLU A 52 -12.65 -16.25 19.68
C GLU A 52 -11.36 -17.05 19.95
N GLU A 53 -10.83 -17.71 18.92
CA GLU A 53 -9.60 -18.50 18.99
C GLU A 53 -8.40 -17.59 19.29
N ALA A 54 -8.29 -16.46 18.59
CA ALA A 54 -7.24 -15.47 18.74
C ALA A 54 -7.26 -14.84 20.14
N THR A 55 -8.47 -14.50 20.63
CA THR A 55 -8.66 -13.97 21.98
C THR A 55 -8.28 -14.99 23.04
N ASN A 56 -8.66 -16.26 22.86
CA ASN A 56 -8.27 -17.35 23.75
C ASN A 56 -6.75 -17.56 23.76
N LEU A 57 -6.11 -17.54 22.57
CA LEU A 57 -4.66 -17.66 22.47
C LEU A 57 -3.93 -16.51 23.17
N LEU A 58 -4.36 -15.25 22.95
CA LEU A 58 -3.78 -14.09 23.64
C LEU A 58 -3.97 -14.21 25.15
N THR A 59 -5.18 -14.59 25.58
CA THR A 59 -5.50 -14.82 26.99
C THR A 59 -4.57 -15.84 27.60
N LYS A 60 -4.34 -16.98 26.93
CA LYS A 60 -3.41 -18.01 27.40
C LYS A 60 -1.97 -17.52 27.44
N THR A 61 -1.56 -16.70 26.48
CA THR A 61 -0.18 -16.20 26.35
C THR A 61 0.17 -15.18 27.43
N LEU A 62 -0.76 -14.29 27.82
CA LEU A 62 -0.49 -13.24 28.80
C LEU A 62 -0.42 -13.79 30.24
N VAL A 63 0.57 -13.35 31.02
CA VAL A 63 0.67 -13.71 32.44
C VAL A 63 -0.38 -12.94 33.26
N ASP A 64 -0.53 -11.64 33.04
CA ASP A 64 -1.55 -10.82 33.69
C ASP A 64 -2.87 -10.87 32.90
N LYS A 65 -3.80 -11.73 33.35
CA LYS A 65 -5.11 -11.91 32.70
C LYS A 65 -6.00 -10.66 32.80
N ARG A 66 -5.69 -9.70 33.69
CA ARG A 66 -6.47 -8.46 33.82
C ARG A 66 -6.34 -7.59 32.58
N LEU A 67 -5.23 -7.71 31.84
CA LEU A 67 -5.00 -6.98 30.60
C LEU A 67 -6.02 -7.31 29.50
N VAL A 68 -6.64 -8.49 29.55
CA VAL A 68 -7.62 -8.94 28.55
C VAL A 68 -9.04 -8.47 28.87
N LYS A 69 -9.26 -7.87 30.05
CA LYS A 69 -10.59 -7.33 30.42
C LYS A 69 -11.02 -6.14 29.57
N ASP A 70 -10.06 -5.42 28.97
CA ASP A 70 -10.34 -4.39 27.98
C ASP A 70 -10.60 -5.03 26.61
N GLU A 71 -11.84 -5.45 26.38
CA GLU A 71 -12.26 -6.10 25.13
C GLU A 71 -11.99 -5.24 23.89
N ARG A 72 -12.10 -3.91 24.02
CA ARG A 72 -11.83 -2.98 22.91
C ARG A 72 -10.35 -2.92 22.58
N GLY A 73 -9.49 -2.82 23.60
CA GLY A 73 -8.04 -2.88 23.44
C GLY A 73 -7.56 -4.20 22.86
N VAL A 74 -8.12 -5.32 23.33
CA VAL A 74 -7.83 -6.67 22.82
C VAL A 74 -8.23 -6.81 21.36
N THR A 75 -9.46 -6.43 21.01
CA THR A 75 -9.96 -6.51 19.63
C THR A 75 -9.11 -5.64 18.69
N SER A 76 -8.78 -4.41 19.13
CA SER A 76 -7.91 -3.51 18.37
C SER A 76 -6.52 -4.14 18.12
N LEU A 77 -5.91 -4.71 19.15
CA LEU A 77 -4.62 -5.39 19.04
C LEU A 77 -4.70 -6.58 18.08
N LEU A 78 -5.65 -7.49 18.27
CA LEU A 78 -5.77 -8.71 17.45
C LEU A 78 -6.01 -8.38 15.98
N LYS A 79 -6.79 -7.33 15.70
CA LYS A 79 -7.00 -6.81 14.34
C LYS A 79 -5.69 -6.31 13.71
N GLN A 80 -4.84 -5.62 14.48
CA GLN A 80 -3.52 -5.18 14.00
C GLN A 80 -2.57 -6.35 13.77
N LEU A 81 -2.67 -7.40 14.58
CA LEU A 81 -1.91 -8.64 14.44
C LEU A 81 -2.51 -9.62 13.41
N THR A 82 -3.55 -9.18 12.67
CA THR A 82 -4.26 -9.96 11.65
C THR A 82 -4.63 -11.36 12.11
N TYR A 83 -4.97 -11.49 13.41
CA TYR A 83 -5.34 -12.74 14.06
C TYR A 83 -4.36 -13.91 13.81
N LEU A 84 -3.08 -13.62 13.55
CA LEU A 84 -2.08 -14.65 13.31
C LEU A 84 -1.60 -15.26 14.63
N PRO A 85 -1.64 -16.59 14.80
CA PRO A 85 -1.19 -17.25 16.03
C PRO A 85 0.27 -16.89 16.40
N LEU A 86 1.12 -16.79 15.37
CA LEU A 86 2.52 -16.43 15.55
C LEU A 86 2.68 -15.00 16.09
N ALA A 87 1.99 -14.03 15.50
CA ALA A 87 2.08 -12.64 15.93
C ALA A 87 1.54 -12.47 17.35
N ILE A 88 0.39 -13.10 17.65
CA ILE A 88 -0.24 -13.08 18.98
C ILE A 88 0.72 -13.62 20.05
N THR A 89 1.36 -14.76 19.80
CA THR A 89 2.30 -15.35 20.78
C THR A 89 3.54 -14.49 21.00
N GLN A 90 4.08 -13.85 19.95
CA GLN A 90 5.21 -12.92 20.06
C GLN A 90 4.84 -11.67 20.86
N VAL A 91 3.68 -11.07 20.58
CA VAL A 91 3.21 -9.88 21.30
C VAL A 91 2.96 -10.20 22.76
N GLY A 92 2.32 -11.33 23.06
CA GLY A 92 2.12 -11.74 24.45
C GLY A 92 3.45 -11.91 25.19
N ALA A 93 4.48 -12.47 24.54
CA ALA A 93 5.83 -12.56 25.10
C ALA A 93 6.46 -11.18 25.35
N TYR A 94 6.30 -10.22 24.42
CA TYR A 94 6.75 -8.84 24.61
C TYR A 94 6.08 -8.19 25.82
N ILE A 95 4.75 -8.28 25.89
CA ILE A 95 3.95 -7.67 26.96
C ILE A 95 4.36 -8.24 28.32
N ASN A 96 4.50 -9.56 28.41
CA ASN A 96 4.93 -10.22 29.64
C ASN A 96 6.33 -9.78 30.08
N ARG A 97 7.28 -9.71 29.15
CA ARG A 97 8.68 -9.36 29.45
C ARG A 97 8.84 -7.91 29.87
N ASN A 98 8.17 -6.99 29.19
CA ASN A 98 8.34 -5.55 29.41
C ASN A 98 7.29 -4.96 30.38
N ARG A 99 6.31 -5.76 30.81
CA ARG A 99 5.22 -5.36 31.72
C ARG A 99 4.46 -4.12 31.23
N VAL A 100 4.20 -4.05 29.93
CA VAL A 100 3.46 -2.94 29.31
C VAL A 100 1.97 -3.26 29.20
N LEU A 101 1.12 -2.23 29.14
CA LEU A 101 -0.30 -2.40 28.84
C LEU A 101 -0.52 -2.70 27.35
N ILE A 102 -1.62 -3.38 27.01
CA ILE A 102 -2.03 -3.63 25.61
C ILE A 102 -2.15 -2.30 24.86
N ALA A 103 -2.80 -1.29 25.45
CA ALA A 103 -2.94 0.04 24.87
C ALA A 103 -1.58 0.66 24.52
N LYS A 104 -0.58 0.52 25.40
CA LYS A 104 0.76 1.06 25.15
C LYS A 104 1.47 0.32 24.01
N TYR A 105 1.26 -0.99 23.90
CA TYR A 105 1.80 -1.77 22.78
C TYR A 105 1.15 -1.39 21.45
N VAL A 106 -0.18 -1.17 21.47
CA VAL A 106 -0.92 -0.68 20.31
C VAL A 106 -0.40 0.69 19.86
N GLU A 107 -0.14 1.62 20.78
CA GLU A 107 0.49 2.91 20.45
C GLU A 107 1.82 2.72 19.70
N LEU A 108 2.67 1.79 20.15
CA LEU A 108 3.94 1.48 19.50
C LEU A 108 3.76 0.87 18.10
N LEU A 109 2.74 0.03 17.90
CA LEU A 109 2.39 -0.52 16.59
C LEU A 109 1.83 0.53 15.63
N THR A 110 1.17 1.56 16.15
CA THR A 110 0.65 2.69 15.37
C THR A 110 1.63 3.87 15.28
N GLY A 111 2.82 3.71 15.85
CA GLY A 111 3.88 4.72 15.91
C GLY A 111 4.60 4.88 14.57
N THR A 112 5.87 5.31 14.62
CA THR A 112 6.63 5.48 13.38
C THR A 112 6.95 4.12 12.75
N GLU A 113 7.11 4.07 11.43
CA GLU A 113 7.52 2.84 10.74
C GLU A 113 8.77 2.23 11.37
N GLN A 114 9.72 3.06 11.81
CA GLN A 114 10.94 2.62 12.47
C GLN A 114 10.69 1.98 13.86
N ASP A 115 9.69 2.45 14.61
CA ASP A 115 9.26 1.83 15.86
C ASP A 115 8.65 0.46 15.62
N VAL A 116 7.79 0.33 14.62
CA VAL A 116 7.17 -0.95 14.22
C VAL A 116 8.25 -1.93 13.74
N VAL A 117 9.20 -1.46 12.93
CA VAL A 117 10.34 -2.28 12.49
C VAL A 117 11.19 -2.74 13.67
N SER A 118 11.51 -1.85 14.60
CA SER A 118 12.25 -2.19 15.83
C SER A 118 11.49 -3.19 16.70
N LEU A 119 10.17 -3.03 16.81
CA LEU A 119 9.30 -3.90 17.60
C LEU A 119 9.16 -5.30 17.00
N MET A 120 8.98 -5.38 15.67
CA MET A 120 8.76 -6.62 14.93
C MET A 120 10.06 -7.36 14.59
N SER A 121 11.19 -6.64 14.57
CA SER A 121 12.54 -7.24 14.43
C SER A 121 13.09 -7.77 15.76
N ARG A 122 12.50 -7.40 16.91
CA ARG A 122 12.93 -7.87 18.22
C ARG A 122 12.53 -9.33 18.43
N GLU A 123 13.53 -10.15 18.69
CA GLU A 123 13.37 -11.58 18.95
C GLU A 123 12.79 -11.80 20.35
N PHE A 124 11.62 -12.44 20.44
CA PHE A 124 11.10 -12.96 21.70
C PHE A 124 11.08 -14.48 21.65
N HIS A 125 11.92 -15.11 22.47
CA HIS A 125 11.90 -16.55 22.69
C HIS A 125 10.54 -16.95 23.27
N VAL A 126 9.77 -17.71 22.49
CA VAL A 126 8.62 -18.47 22.99
C VAL A 126 9.16 -19.85 23.38
N SER A 127 9.00 -20.23 24.65
CA SER A 127 9.63 -21.42 25.27
C SER A 127 9.21 -22.77 24.66
N THR A 128 8.16 -22.80 23.83
CA THR A 128 7.69 -24.02 23.14
C THR A 128 8.40 -24.30 21.81
N ARG A 129 9.49 -23.58 21.50
CA ARG A 129 10.19 -23.69 20.22
C ARG A 129 11.57 -24.33 20.32
N TYR A 130 11.93 -25.12 19.30
CA TYR A 130 13.28 -25.63 19.08
C TYR A 130 14.32 -24.51 19.19
N ARG A 131 15.48 -24.80 19.79
CA ARG A 131 16.58 -23.87 20.12
C ARG A 131 17.22 -23.09 18.94
N GLY A 132 16.63 -23.16 17.74
CA GLY A 132 17.05 -22.45 16.53
C GLY A 132 15.90 -21.91 15.66
N SER A 133 14.62 -22.03 16.07
CA SER A 133 13.51 -21.52 15.24
C SER A 133 13.32 -20.01 15.44
N ARG A 134 14.21 -19.25 14.80
CA ARG A 134 14.07 -17.80 14.61
C ARG A 134 12.75 -17.54 13.85
N ASN A 135 11.94 -16.61 14.35
CA ASN A 135 10.71 -16.05 13.75
C ASN A 135 10.28 -16.71 12.42
N ALA A 136 9.33 -17.64 12.41
CA ALA A 136 8.96 -18.35 11.18
C ALA A 136 8.65 -17.41 10.00
N VAL A 137 8.03 -16.24 10.23
CA VAL A 137 7.84 -15.22 9.18
C VAL A 137 9.16 -14.51 8.82
N ALA A 138 9.98 -14.11 9.79
CA ALA A 138 11.25 -13.40 9.49
C ALA A 138 12.38 -14.32 8.96
N THR A 139 12.27 -15.64 9.12
CA THR A 139 13.19 -16.62 8.52
C THR A 139 12.68 -17.14 7.18
N SER A 140 11.37 -17.33 7.03
CA SER A 140 10.82 -17.95 5.82
C SER A 140 10.44 -16.92 4.75
N TRP A 141 10.00 -15.70 5.11
CA TRP A 141 9.71 -14.63 4.15
C TRP A 141 10.93 -14.27 3.29
N PRO A 142 12.14 -14.03 3.86
CA PRO A 142 13.32 -13.72 3.04
C PRO A 142 13.65 -14.83 2.05
N VAL A 143 13.47 -16.10 2.43
CA VAL A 143 13.70 -17.24 1.54
C VAL A 143 12.71 -17.22 0.38
N SER A 144 11.41 -17.06 0.64
CA SER A 144 10.40 -16.95 -0.43
C SER A 144 10.64 -15.75 -1.33
N PHE A 145 10.93 -14.59 -0.74
CA PHE A 145 11.17 -13.37 -1.51
C PHE A 145 12.42 -13.48 -2.39
N HIS A 146 13.49 -14.10 -1.88
CA HIS A 146 14.70 -14.38 -2.64
C HIS A 146 14.45 -15.32 -3.83
N GLU A 147 13.60 -16.33 -3.65
CA GLU A 147 13.22 -17.22 -4.75
C GLU A 147 12.38 -16.49 -5.81
N ILE A 148 11.38 -15.69 -5.40
CA ILE A 148 10.62 -14.82 -6.31
C ILE A 148 11.56 -13.88 -7.07
N GLN A 149 12.56 -13.30 -6.38
CA GLN A 149 13.52 -12.39 -6.98
C GLN A 149 14.34 -13.03 -8.09
N LYS A 150 14.70 -14.31 -7.94
CA LYS A 150 15.40 -15.06 -9.00
C LYS A 150 14.49 -15.46 -10.15
N SER A 151 13.26 -15.87 -9.85
CA SER A 151 12.39 -16.54 -10.82
C SER A 151 11.47 -15.59 -11.58
N ASP A 152 11.12 -14.43 -11.01
CA ASP A 152 10.07 -13.56 -11.55
C ASP A 152 10.32 -12.07 -11.24
N ALA A 153 11.03 -11.40 -12.15
CA ALA A 153 11.29 -9.97 -12.05
C ALA A 153 10.00 -9.10 -12.12
N ALA A 154 8.95 -9.57 -12.79
CA ALA A 154 7.68 -8.85 -12.87
C ALA A 154 6.94 -8.87 -11.54
N ALA A 155 6.96 -10.01 -10.82
CA ALA A 155 6.43 -10.12 -9.46
C ALA A 155 7.17 -9.20 -8.48
N ILE A 156 8.49 -9.00 -8.64
CA ILE A 156 9.25 -8.01 -7.86
C ILE A 156 8.79 -6.58 -8.18
N LYS A 157 8.64 -6.23 -9.46
CA LYS A 157 8.13 -4.90 -9.85
C LYS A 157 6.76 -4.62 -9.22
N LEU A 158 5.85 -5.59 -9.23
CA LEU A 158 4.56 -5.47 -8.54
C LEU A 158 4.73 -5.35 -7.03
N SER A 159 5.62 -6.12 -6.41
CA SER A 159 5.90 -6.05 -4.96
C SER A 159 6.41 -4.68 -4.52
N LEU A 160 7.25 -4.02 -5.33
CA LEU A 160 7.70 -2.65 -5.09
C LEU A 160 6.52 -1.68 -5.01
N PHE A 161 5.64 -1.72 -6.01
CA PHE A 161 4.43 -0.88 -6.04
C PHE A 161 3.47 -1.19 -4.88
N LEU A 162 3.19 -2.48 -4.65
CA LEU A 162 2.31 -2.96 -3.58
C LEU A 162 2.77 -2.49 -2.19
N SER A 163 4.08 -2.32 -2.00
CA SER A 163 4.66 -1.82 -0.74
C SER A 163 4.34 -0.35 -0.45
N CYS A 164 3.97 0.43 -1.48
CA CYS A 164 3.73 1.87 -1.37
C CYS A 164 2.25 2.20 -1.14
N ILE A 165 1.33 1.28 -1.45
CA ILE A 165 -0.12 1.46 -1.34
C ILE A 165 -0.71 0.79 -0.08
N LYS A 166 -2.03 0.86 0.12
CA LYS A 166 -2.68 0.05 1.17
C LYS A 166 -2.63 -1.44 0.84
N PRO A 167 -2.34 -2.31 1.82
CA PRO A 167 -2.23 -3.76 1.60
C PRO A 167 -3.56 -4.48 1.45
N LYS A 168 -4.71 -3.81 1.58
CA LYS A 168 -6.02 -4.44 1.56
C LYS A 168 -6.91 -3.80 0.50
N ALA A 169 -7.79 -4.61 -0.09
CA ALA A 169 -8.75 -4.22 -1.12
C ALA A 169 -8.09 -3.59 -2.36
N ILE A 170 -7.00 -4.19 -2.83
CA ILE A 170 -6.20 -3.73 -3.97
C ILE A 170 -6.86 -4.18 -5.28
N PRO A 171 -7.45 -3.30 -6.10
CA PRO A 171 -7.97 -3.69 -7.40
C PRO A 171 -6.82 -3.99 -8.39
N GLN A 172 -6.97 -4.97 -9.28
CA GLN A 172 -5.97 -5.26 -10.32
C GLN A 172 -5.68 -4.04 -11.19
N SER A 173 -6.70 -3.21 -11.43
CA SER A 173 -6.64 -2.03 -12.28
C SER A 173 -5.74 -0.91 -11.76
N ILE A 174 -5.28 -0.95 -10.49
CA ILE A 174 -4.23 -0.03 -10.02
C ILE A 174 -2.81 -0.55 -10.21
N LEU A 175 -2.63 -1.83 -10.54
CA LEU A 175 -1.30 -2.39 -10.69
C LEU A 175 -0.60 -1.80 -11.92
N PRO A 176 0.73 -1.55 -11.85
CA PRO A 176 1.51 -1.08 -12.99
C PRO A 176 1.42 -2.06 -14.17
N SER A 177 1.34 -1.52 -15.38
CA SER A 177 1.37 -2.35 -16.58
C SER A 177 2.70 -3.10 -16.69
N LEU A 178 2.58 -4.34 -17.16
CA LEU A 178 3.69 -5.23 -17.47
C LEU A 178 3.79 -5.39 -19.00
N THR A 179 4.82 -6.09 -19.47
CA THR A 179 5.12 -6.23 -20.91
C THR A 179 4.01 -6.91 -21.70
N SER A 180 3.21 -7.76 -21.05
CA SER A 180 2.04 -8.43 -21.64
C SER A 180 1.02 -8.80 -20.56
N GLU A 181 -0.20 -9.12 -20.98
CA GLU A 181 -1.23 -9.68 -20.09
C GLU A 181 -0.79 -11.02 -19.50
N GLU A 182 -0.13 -11.87 -20.28
CA GLU A 182 0.47 -13.12 -19.80
C GLU A 182 1.49 -12.87 -18.68
N ALA A 183 2.35 -11.86 -18.81
CA ALA A 183 3.31 -11.49 -17.77
C ALA A 183 2.61 -11.02 -16.50
N MET A 184 1.47 -10.33 -16.62
CA MET A 184 0.64 -9.94 -15.47
C MET A 184 0.03 -11.15 -14.78
N VAL A 185 -0.60 -12.06 -15.54
CA VAL A 185 -1.19 -13.29 -14.99
C VAL A 185 -0.13 -14.11 -14.28
N LYS A 186 1.05 -14.27 -14.89
CA LYS A 186 2.18 -15.00 -14.29
C LYS A 186 2.67 -14.32 -13.01
N ALA A 187 2.90 -13.01 -13.03
CA ALA A 187 3.41 -12.28 -11.86
C ALA A 187 2.44 -12.33 -10.67
N ILE A 188 1.13 -12.12 -10.93
CA ILE A 188 0.09 -12.27 -9.91
C ILE A 188 0.03 -13.73 -9.41
N GLY A 189 0.11 -14.70 -10.32
CA GLY A 189 0.16 -16.13 -10.00
C GLY A 189 1.34 -16.48 -9.11
N THR A 190 2.55 -15.97 -9.39
CA THR A 190 3.74 -16.14 -8.55
C THR A 190 3.51 -15.56 -7.15
N LEU A 191 2.99 -14.33 -7.05
CA LEU A 191 2.72 -13.70 -5.75
C LEU A 191 1.64 -14.44 -4.96
N ASP A 192 0.59 -14.95 -5.61
CA ASP A 192 -0.44 -15.77 -4.97
C ASP A 192 0.05 -17.16 -4.58
N GLY A 193 0.90 -17.76 -5.42
CA GLY A 193 1.56 -19.04 -5.20
C GLY A 193 2.36 -19.03 -3.90
N TYR A 194 3.08 -17.95 -3.61
CA TYR A 194 3.81 -17.77 -2.34
C TYR A 194 2.99 -17.10 -1.22
N VAL A 195 1.70 -16.83 -1.43
CA VAL A 195 0.78 -16.19 -0.47
C VAL A 195 1.23 -14.76 -0.09
N PHE A 196 1.89 -14.07 -1.02
CA PHE A 196 2.20 -12.65 -0.89
C PHE A 196 1.00 -11.78 -1.24
N LEU A 197 0.19 -12.24 -2.18
CA LEU A 197 -1.02 -11.57 -2.64
C LEU A 197 -2.15 -12.62 -2.66
N VAL A 198 -3.34 -12.30 -2.17
CA VAL A 198 -4.45 -13.26 -2.10
C VAL A 198 -5.66 -12.64 -2.77
N ARG A 199 -6.24 -13.34 -3.74
CA ARG A 199 -7.46 -12.91 -4.44
C ARG A 199 -8.69 -13.04 -3.54
N ARG A 200 -9.59 -12.05 -3.57
CA ARG A 200 -10.88 -12.08 -2.87
C ARG A 200 -11.96 -12.72 -3.73
N GLY A 201 -12.22 -14.01 -3.50
CA GLY A 201 -13.20 -14.78 -4.28
C GLY A 201 -12.92 -14.67 -5.79
N ASP A 202 -13.98 -14.52 -6.57
CA ASP A 202 -13.90 -14.43 -8.05
C ASP A 202 -13.75 -12.98 -8.56
N THR A 203 -13.26 -12.07 -7.71
CA THR A 203 -13.07 -10.66 -8.08
C THR A 203 -11.62 -10.34 -8.44
N ASP A 204 -11.40 -9.27 -9.19
CA ASP A 204 -10.08 -8.68 -9.44
C ASP A 204 -9.62 -7.78 -8.30
N ILE A 205 -9.92 -8.18 -7.06
CA ILE A 205 -9.52 -7.47 -5.84
C ILE A 205 -8.65 -8.41 -5.01
N PHE A 206 -7.53 -7.87 -4.52
CA PHE A 206 -6.53 -8.61 -3.79
C PHE A 206 -6.26 -8.04 -2.40
N ASP A 207 -5.75 -8.90 -1.53
CA ASP A 207 -5.20 -8.54 -0.23
C ASP A 207 -3.77 -9.03 -0.12
N MET A 208 -2.88 -8.15 0.32
CA MET A 208 -1.59 -8.50 0.87
C MET A 208 -1.71 -8.62 2.39
N HIS A 209 -1.09 -9.65 2.95
CA HIS A 209 -1.05 -9.80 4.39
C HIS A 209 -0.20 -8.69 5.03
N SER A 210 -0.65 -8.07 6.13
CA SER A 210 0.02 -6.90 6.73
C SER A 210 1.50 -7.13 7.08
N LEU A 211 1.85 -8.34 7.54
CA LEU A 211 3.24 -8.73 7.78
C LEU A 211 4.07 -8.87 6.51
N VAL A 212 3.49 -9.40 5.43
CA VAL A 212 4.17 -9.51 4.13
C VAL A 212 4.43 -8.11 3.59
N HIS A 213 3.42 -7.24 3.67
CA HIS A 213 3.54 -5.84 3.27
C HIS A 213 4.64 -5.11 4.06
N LEU A 214 4.66 -5.26 5.39
CA LEU A 214 5.69 -4.68 6.24
C LEU A 214 7.08 -5.24 5.93
N ALA A 215 7.21 -6.57 5.78
CA ALA A 215 8.49 -7.20 5.45
C ALA A 215 9.02 -6.73 4.09
N THR A 216 8.14 -6.57 3.11
CA THR A 216 8.47 -6.02 1.78
C THR A 216 9.00 -4.60 1.91
N ARG A 217 8.31 -3.72 2.67
CA ARG A 217 8.79 -2.34 2.92
C ARG A 217 10.14 -2.29 3.65
N ILE A 218 10.34 -3.13 4.67
CA ILE A 218 11.62 -3.23 5.39
C ILE A 218 12.75 -3.62 4.43
N TRP A 219 12.51 -4.61 3.59
CA TRP A 219 13.49 -5.08 2.62
C TRP A 219 13.81 -3.98 1.60
N ILE A 220 12.80 -3.32 1.04
CA ILE A 220 12.97 -2.22 0.08
C ILE A 220 13.75 -1.06 0.71
N GLY A 221 13.42 -0.69 1.95
CA GLY A 221 14.14 0.35 2.69
C GLY A 221 15.60 0.00 2.95
N ARG A 222 15.90 -1.25 3.35
CA ARG A 222 17.28 -1.72 3.55
C ARG A 222 18.12 -1.74 2.27
N ASN A 223 17.48 -1.93 1.12
CA ASN A 223 18.13 -1.90 -0.18
C ASN A 223 18.12 -0.51 -0.84
N ALA A 224 17.72 0.53 -0.12
CA ALA A 224 17.63 1.91 -0.62
C ALA A 224 16.75 2.07 -1.88
N LEU A 225 15.78 1.18 -2.07
CA LEU A 225 14.84 1.19 -3.21
C LEU A 225 13.56 1.99 -2.92
N MET A 226 13.34 2.38 -1.66
CA MET A 226 12.09 3.04 -1.22
C MET A 226 11.82 4.36 -1.94
N PRO A 227 12.79 5.30 -2.08
CA PRO A 227 12.52 6.59 -2.72
C PRO A 227 12.10 6.42 -4.20
N GLN A 228 12.74 5.49 -4.91
CA GLN A 228 12.40 5.20 -6.31
C GLN A 228 11.04 4.51 -6.41
N ALA A 229 10.76 3.54 -5.54
CA ALA A 229 9.47 2.85 -5.52
C ALA A 229 8.30 3.79 -5.18
N GLU A 230 8.48 4.77 -4.29
CA GLU A 230 7.46 5.78 -3.99
C GLU A 230 7.26 6.73 -5.18
N ARG A 231 8.34 7.16 -5.84
CA ARG A 231 8.28 7.98 -7.06
C ARG A 231 7.52 7.27 -8.17
N ASP A 232 7.93 6.05 -8.53
CA ASP A 232 7.31 5.27 -9.60
C ASP A 232 5.82 5.01 -9.30
N ALA A 233 5.49 4.73 -8.04
CA ALA A 233 4.12 4.49 -7.62
C ALA A 233 3.25 5.75 -7.70
N ILE A 234 3.78 6.92 -7.34
CA ILE A 234 3.06 8.20 -7.44
C ILE A 234 2.84 8.56 -8.91
N GLN A 235 3.86 8.48 -9.76
CA GLN A 235 3.73 8.75 -11.20
C GLN A 235 2.69 7.84 -11.85
N HIS A 236 2.76 6.54 -11.55
CA HIS A 236 1.77 5.57 -12.04
C HIS A 236 0.37 5.93 -11.54
N MET A 237 0.20 6.15 -10.24
CA MET A 237 -1.11 6.47 -9.66
C MET A 237 -1.68 7.78 -10.19
N ALA A 238 -0.88 8.83 -10.36
CA ALA A 238 -1.33 10.09 -10.96
C ALA A 238 -1.81 9.89 -12.40
N ALA A 239 -1.11 9.06 -13.19
CA ALA A 239 -1.50 8.79 -14.57
C ALA A 239 -2.81 7.99 -14.71
N ILE A 240 -3.11 7.10 -13.77
CA ILE A 240 -4.30 6.23 -13.83
C ILE A 240 -5.45 6.70 -12.92
N PHE A 241 -5.25 7.73 -12.11
CA PHE A 241 -6.28 8.14 -11.15
C PHE A 241 -7.50 8.62 -11.95
N PRO A 242 -8.67 7.99 -11.76
CA PRO A 242 -9.85 8.32 -12.53
C PRO A 242 -10.29 9.76 -12.30
N SER A 243 -10.72 10.43 -13.37
CA SER A 243 -11.28 11.77 -13.28
C SER A 243 -12.54 11.77 -12.42
N VAL A 244 -12.78 12.89 -11.73
CA VAL A 244 -13.96 13.07 -10.88
C VAL A 244 -15.19 13.30 -11.76
N SER A 245 -15.87 12.20 -12.08
CA SER A 245 -17.18 12.16 -12.74
C SER A 245 -18.08 11.12 -12.06
N TYR A 246 -19.40 11.23 -12.30
CA TYR A 246 -20.36 10.25 -11.79
C TYR A 246 -20.10 8.83 -12.34
N GLU A 247 -19.64 8.72 -13.58
CA GLU A 247 -19.34 7.42 -14.21
C GLU A 247 -18.20 6.69 -13.49
N ASN A 248 -17.22 7.44 -12.98
CA ASN A 248 -16.04 6.90 -12.32
C ASN A 248 -16.21 6.73 -10.80
N TRP A 249 -17.42 6.99 -10.25
CA TRP A 249 -17.69 7.02 -8.81
C TRP A 249 -17.17 5.80 -8.05
N ASN A 250 -17.49 4.61 -8.56
CA ASN A 250 -17.09 3.37 -7.90
C ASN A 250 -15.57 3.16 -7.98
N GLN A 251 -14.93 3.55 -9.09
CA GLN A 251 -13.51 3.32 -9.31
C GLN A 251 -12.66 4.22 -8.42
N TRP A 252 -12.92 5.53 -8.39
CA TRP A 252 -12.11 6.45 -7.60
C TRP A 252 -12.25 6.19 -6.09
N ARG A 253 -13.42 5.74 -5.62
CA ARG A 253 -13.61 5.37 -4.20
C ARG A 253 -12.77 4.16 -3.78
N VAL A 254 -12.56 3.20 -4.69
CA VAL A 254 -11.66 2.07 -4.43
C VAL A 254 -10.20 2.51 -4.48
N TYR A 255 -9.84 3.47 -5.34
CA TYR A 255 -8.45 3.94 -5.50
C TYR A 255 -8.01 4.89 -4.38
N LEU A 256 -8.93 5.72 -3.87
CA LEU A 256 -8.68 6.79 -2.91
C LEU A 256 -7.88 6.35 -1.66
N PRO A 257 -8.17 5.21 -1.00
CA PRO A 257 -7.38 4.74 0.14
C PRO A 257 -5.92 4.44 -0.20
N HIS A 258 -5.63 4.02 -1.44
CA HIS A 258 -4.27 3.72 -1.92
C HIS A 258 -3.51 5.01 -2.25
N ALA A 259 -4.14 5.94 -2.96
CA ALA A 259 -3.56 7.26 -3.23
C ALA A 259 -3.21 8.01 -1.93
N LEU A 260 -4.12 8.01 -0.95
CA LEU A 260 -3.85 8.62 0.36
C LEU A 260 -2.71 7.96 1.14
N ARG A 261 -2.46 6.66 0.93
CA ARG A 261 -1.34 5.97 1.58
C ARG A 261 0.00 6.39 0.97
N LEU A 262 0.04 6.63 -0.34
CA LEU A 262 1.21 7.14 -1.06
C LEU A 262 1.52 8.58 -0.65
N LEU A 263 0.52 9.44 -0.65
CA LEU A 263 0.65 10.87 -0.31
C LEU A 263 1.06 11.13 1.15
N ARG A 264 1.01 10.13 2.04
CA ARG A 264 1.47 10.22 3.44
C ARG A 264 2.96 9.92 3.64
N GLY A 265 3.69 9.55 2.59
CA GLY A 265 5.14 9.27 2.65
C GLY A 265 5.94 10.49 3.12
N LYS A 266 6.97 10.27 3.97
CA LYS A 266 7.85 11.36 4.47
C LYS A 266 8.74 11.94 3.37
N GLU A 267 9.00 11.15 2.34
CA GLU A 267 9.74 11.52 1.13
C GLU A 267 8.78 11.58 -0.06
N THR A 268 7.55 12.10 0.12
CA THR A 268 6.82 12.62 -1.05
C THR A 268 7.69 13.71 -1.66
N VAL A 269 8.51 13.29 -2.62
CA VAL A 269 9.31 14.13 -3.48
C VAL A 269 8.40 15.25 -3.94
N ALA A 270 8.88 16.49 -3.89
CA ALA A 270 8.19 17.65 -4.41
C ALA A 270 8.15 17.60 -5.95
N MET A 271 7.56 16.53 -6.48
CA MET A 271 7.36 16.24 -7.89
C MET A 271 5.95 16.64 -8.28
N GLU A 272 5.81 17.15 -9.50
CA GLU A 272 4.55 17.68 -10.05
C GLU A 272 3.41 16.66 -9.93
N GLU A 273 3.70 15.40 -10.23
CA GLU A 273 2.72 14.29 -10.22
C GLU A 273 2.15 14.03 -8.82
N SER A 274 2.92 14.31 -7.76
CA SER A 274 2.40 14.24 -6.38
C SER A 274 1.27 15.26 -6.17
N TYR A 275 1.44 16.46 -6.72
CA TYR A 275 0.50 17.57 -6.54
C TYR A 275 -0.69 17.49 -7.47
N ASP A 276 -0.52 16.87 -8.64
CA ASP A 276 -1.64 16.45 -9.48
C ASP A 276 -2.49 15.39 -8.78
N LEU A 277 -1.85 14.39 -8.17
CA LEU A 277 -2.57 13.39 -7.38
C LEU A 277 -3.25 14.00 -6.14
N TYR A 278 -2.62 14.98 -5.46
CA TYR A 278 -3.28 15.74 -4.39
C TYR A 278 -4.52 16.47 -4.91
N PHE A 279 -4.43 17.08 -6.09
CA PHE A 279 -5.55 17.80 -6.68
C PHE A 279 -6.73 16.86 -6.99
N ASP A 280 -6.49 15.72 -7.63
CA ASP A 280 -7.56 14.76 -7.95
C ASP A 280 -8.16 14.12 -6.69
N VAL A 281 -7.32 13.76 -5.71
CA VAL A 281 -7.78 13.29 -4.40
C VAL A 281 -8.62 14.36 -3.68
N GLY A 282 -8.23 15.63 -3.77
CA GLY A 282 -8.97 16.75 -3.20
C GLY A 282 -10.36 16.91 -3.82
N LEU A 283 -10.46 16.78 -5.15
CA LEU A 283 -11.75 16.78 -5.85
C LEU A 283 -12.64 15.63 -5.36
N CYS A 284 -12.13 14.40 -5.27
CA CYS A 284 -12.87 13.26 -4.74
C CYS A 284 -13.35 13.48 -3.29
N MET A 285 -12.49 14.05 -2.43
CA MET A 285 -12.84 14.35 -1.03
C MET A 285 -13.96 15.38 -0.92
N ARG A 286 -13.97 16.39 -1.80
CA ARG A 286 -15.04 17.37 -1.84
C ARG A 286 -16.37 16.71 -2.21
N GLU A 287 -16.39 15.86 -3.24
CA GLU A 287 -17.59 15.12 -3.64
C GLU A 287 -18.09 14.17 -2.53
N ASP A 288 -17.18 13.56 -1.76
CA ASP A 288 -17.51 12.77 -0.57
C ASP A 288 -17.99 13.63 0.64
N GLY A 289 -18.02 14.97 0.51
CA GLY A 289 -18.39 15.90 1.59
C GLY A 289 -17.32 16.10 2.66
N ARG A 290 -16.11 15.58 2.47
CA ARG A 290 -14.96 15.68 3.40
C ARG A 290 -14.20 16.99 3.17
N ILE A 291 -14.91 18.11 3.28
CA ILE A 291 -14.45 19.44 2.84
C ILE A 291 -13.11 19.83 3.48
N LYS A 292 -12.93 19.60 4.78
CA LYS A 292 -11.66 19.92 5.48
C LYS A 292 -10.45 19.19 4.90
N GLU A 293 -10.62 17.93 4.54
CA GLU A 293 -9.52 17.14 3.97
C GLU A 293 -9.26 17.55 2.51
N ALA A 294 -10.31 17.93 1.78
CA ALA A 294 -10.19 18.50 0.44
C ALA A 294 -9.39 19.81 0.45
N VAL A 295 -9.67 20.72 1.39
CA VAL A 295 -8.91 21.95 1.60
C VAL A 295 -7.42 21.65 1.78
N THR A 296 -7.06 20.73 2.67
CA THR A 296 -5.65 20.36 2.89
C THR A 296 -4.96 19.82 1.62
N CYS A 297 -5.69 19.09 0.77
CA CYS A 297 -5.15 18.59 -0.49
C CYS A 297 -4.96 19.71 -1.52
N PHE A 298 -5.94 20.61 -1.64
CA PHE A 298 -5.86 21.75 -2.55
C PHE A 298 -4.80 22.77 -2.14
N GLU A 299 -4.61 23.03 -0.83
CA GLU A 299 -3.53 23.89 -0.33
C GLU A 299 -2.15 23.38 -0.75
N LYS A 300 -1.92 22.07 -0.62
CA LYS A 300 -0.65 21.46 -1.05
C LYS A 300 -0.40 21.67 -2.55
N CYS A 301 -1.41 21.42 -3.38
CA CYS A 301 -1.30 21.63 -4.83
C CYS A 301 -1.10 23.11 -5.18
N TYR A 302 -1.87 24.00 -4.54
CA TYR A 302 -1.80 25.44 -4.76
C TYR A 302 -0.43 26.02 -4.44
N HIS A 303 0.10 25.73 -3.24
CA HIS A 303 1.41 26.24 -2.84
C HIS A 303 2.52 25.76 -3.77
N TRP A 304 2.53 24.46 -4.11
CA TRP A 304 3.56 23.95 -5.02
C TRP A 304 3.50 24.61 -6.39
N ARG A 305 2.31 24.72 -7.00
CA ARG A 305 2.17 25.38 -8.30
C ARG A 305 2.57 26.85 -8.22
N GLN A 306 2.25 27.52 -7.11
CA GLN A 306 2.64 28.92 -6.93
C GLN A 306 4.15 29.10 -6.90
N ASP A 307 4.87 28.21 -6.23
CA ASP A 307 6.32 28.25 -6.06
C ASP A 307 7.10 27.80 -7.31
N HIS A 308 6.53 26.91 -8.14
CA HIS A 308 7.26 26.25 -9.24
C HIS A 308 6.85 26.71 -10.64
N LEU A 309 5.66 27.28 -10.81
CA LEU A 309 5.18 27.74 -12.13
C LEU A 309 5.32 29.26 -12.28
N PRO A 310 5.49 29.77 -13.51
CA PRO A 310 5.47 31.21 -13.79
C PRO A 310 4.16 31.88 -13.33
N SER A 311 4.20 33.19 -13.05
CA SER A 311 3.04 33.94 -12.55
C SER A 311 1.82 33.90 -13.48
N ASN A 312 2.02 33.74 -14.79
CA ASN A 312 0.96 33.78 -15.80
C ASN A 312 0.60 32.39 -16.32
N ASP A 313 1.03 31.33 -15.64
CA ASP A 313 0.76 29.96 -16.06
C ASP A 313 -0.74 29.62 -15.84
N PRO A 314 -1.50 29.27 -16.90
CA PRO A 314 -2.90 28.87 -16.76
C PRO A 314 -3.13 27.68 -15.82
N ALA A 315 -2.12 26.82 -15.63
CA ALA A 315 -2.20 25.69 -14.72
C ALA A 315 -2.35 26.12 -13.25
N LYS A 316 -2.02 27.37 -12.88
CA LYS A 316 -2.26 27.89 -11.52
C LYS A 316 -3.75 28.14 -11.23
N LEU A 317 -4.51 28.52 -12.25
CA LEU A 317 -5.87 29.05 -12.06
C LEU A 317 -6.87 28.00 -11.58
N ARG A 318 -6.78 26.76 -12.10
CA ARG A 318 -7.74 25.72 -11.75
C ARG A 318 -7.63 25.32 -10.27
N PRO A 319 -6.45 24.94 -9.73
CA PRO A 319 -6.32 24.63 -8.30
C PRO A 319 -6.70 25.78 -7.38
N GLN A 320 -6.39 27.03 -7.77
CA GLN A 320 -6.76 28.21 -7.00
C GLN A 320 -8.28 28.38 -6.89
N ARG A 321 -9.04 28.16 -7.98
CA ARG A 321 -10.51 28.19 -7.95
C ARG A 321 -11.09 27.06 -7.11
N GLU A 322 -10.56 25.85 -7.23
CA GLU A 322 -11.06 24.71 -6.45
C GLU A 322 -10.77 24.90 -4.95
N LEU A 323 -9.61 25.47 -4.59
CA LEU A 323 -9.28 25.83 -3.21
C LEU A 323 -10.23 26.91 -2.67
N ALA A 324 -10.47 27.97 -3.44
CA ALA A 324 -11.41 29.02 -3.04
C ALA A 324 -12.83 28.47 -2.84
N SER A 325 -13.28 27.59 -3.75
CA SER A 325 -14.57 26.89 -3.61
C SER A 325 -14.61 26.07 -2.32
N ALA A 326 -13.55 25.31 -2.02
CA ALA A 326 -13.45 24.49 -0.82
C ALA A 326 -13.45 25.33 0.47
N TYR A 327 -12.73 26.45 0.52
CA TYR A 327 -12.80 27.41 1.63
C TYR A 327 -14.21 27.96 1.82
N GLY A 328 -14.90 28.31 0.73
CA GLY A 328 -16.29 28.74 0.76
C GLY A 328 -17.20 27.70 1.42
N MET A 329 -17.07 26.43 1.02
CA MET A 329 -17.83 25.30 1.60
C MET A 329 -17.45 25.00 3.06
N ASN A 330 -16.21 25.31 3.47
CA ASN A 330 -15.73 25.13 4.85
C ASN A 330 -16.08 26.31 5.77
N GLY A 331 -16.63 27.40 5.21
CA GLY A 331 -17.02 28.62 5.94
C GLY A 331 -15.94 29.71 6.03
N GLU A 332 -14.79 29.51 5.39
CA GLU A 332 -13.66 30.45 5.34
C GLU A 332 -13.83 31.46 4.20
N ILE A 333 -14.95 32.21 4.23
CA ILE A 333 -15.38 33.08 3.12
C ILE A 333 -14.33 34.15 2.76
N LYS A 334 -13.61 34.68 3.75
CA LYS A 334 -12.58 35.70 3.51
C LYS A 334 -11.44 35.17 2.63
N GLU A 335 -10.93 33.98 2.95
CA GLU A 335 -9.85 33.35 2.18
C GLU A 335 -10.32 32.95 0.77
N ALA A 336 -11.57 32.49 0.66
CA ALA A 336 -12.18 32.20 -0.64
C ALA A 336 -12.25 33.43 -1.55
N VAL A 337 -12.68 34.59 -1.01
CA VAL A 337 -12.78 35.83 -1.77
C VAL A 337 -11.41 36.33 -2.22
N LEU A 338 -10.42 36.33 -1.33
CA LEU A 338 -9.05 36.75 -1.67
C LEU A 338 -8.46 35.93 -2.83
N LEU A 339 -8.62 34.61 -2.80
CA LEU A 339 -8.14 33.75 -3.87
C LEU A 339 -8.89 33.99 -5.19
N LEU A 340 -10.18 34.29 -5.16
CA LEU A 340 -10.95 34.60 -6.37
C LEU A 340 -10.59 35.96 -6.97
N GLU A 341 -10.31 36.97 -6.15
CA GLU A 341 -9.84 38.29 -6.60
C GLU A 341 -8.49 38.17 -7.34
N GLU A 342 -7.56 37.36 -6.82
CA GLU A 342 -6.31 37.06 -7.49
C GLU A 342 -6.51 36.36 -8.84
N VAL A 343 -7.43 35.39 -8.91
CA VAL A 343 -7.77 34.70 -10.17
C VAL A 343 -8.30 35.69 -11.21
N VAL A 344 -9.22 36.59 -10.83
CA VAL A 344 -9.78 37.60 -11.73
C VAL A 344 -8.68 38.51 -12.26
N LYS A 345 -7.80 39.01 -11.38
CA LYS A 345 -6.69 39.87 -11.76
C LYS A 345 -5.76 39.22 -12.79
N ILE A 346 -5.36 37.96 -12.57
CA ILE A 346 -4.50 37.22 -13.50
C ILE A 346 -5.20 37.04 -14.86
N GLN A 347 -6.50 36.75 -14.86
CA GLN A 347 -7.27 36.60 -16.10
C GLN A 347 -7.36 37.91 -16.89
N GLU A 348 -7.60 39.04 -16.22
CA GLU A 348 -7.65 40.36 -16.86
C GLU A 348 -6.31 40.73 -17.52
N GLU A 349 -5.20 40.55 -16.81
CA GLU A 349 -3.84 40.81 -17.33
C GLU A 349 -3.50 39.92 -18.53
N THR A 350 -3.92 38.65 -18.50
CA THR A 350 -3.69 37.69 -19.59
C THR A 350 -4.51 38.04 -20.84
N ILE A 351 -5.77 38.43 -20.67
CA ILE A 351 -6.66 38.86 -21.75
C ILE A 351 -6.10 40.13 -22.41
N LEU A 352 -5.68 41.12 -21.62
CA LEU A 352 -5.06 42.35 -22.12
C LEU A 352 -3.81 42.09 -22.97
N LYS A 353 -2.91 41.18 -22.54
CA LYS A 353 -1.74 40.78 -23.33
C LYS A 353 -2.13 40.10 -24.64
N HIS A 354 -3.06 39.15 -24.62
CA HIS A 354 -3.52 38.49 -25.85
C HIS A 354 -4.16 39.47 -26.84
N HIS A 355 -4.91 40.47 -26.35
CA HIS A 355 -5.42 41.54 -27.20
C HIS A 355 -4.29 42.37 -27.81
N LEU A 356 -3.25 42.71 -27.03
CA LEU A 356 -2.09 43.47 -27.51
C LEU A 356 -1.28 42.68 -28.55
N ASP A 357 -1.00 41.40 -28.30
CA ASP A 357 -0.29 40.51 -29.24
C ASP A 357 -1.06 40.32 -30.54
N ARG A 358 -2.39 40.19 -30.46
CA ARG A 358 -3.27 40.13 -31.63
C ARG A 358 -3.27 41.44 -32.41
N LEU A 359 -3.23 42.60 -31.75
CA LEU A 359 -3.11 43.89 -32.41
C LEU A 359 -1.74 44.05 -33.11
N LEU A 360 -0.67 43.61 -32.46
CA LEU A 360 0.68 43.61 -33.03
C LEU A 360 0.81 42.64 -34.22
N SER A 361 0.19 41.45 -34.15
CA SER A 361 0.16 40.51 -35.28
C SER A 361 -0.68 41.01 -36.45
N LEU A 362 -1.71 41.82 -36.19
CA LEU A 362 -2.52 42.48 -37.21
C LEU A 362 -1.83 43.70 -37.82
N HIS A 363 -0.84 44.30 -37.13
CA HIS A 363 -0.01 45.39 -37.65
C HIS A 363 1.27 44.91 -38.34
N SER A 364 1.69 43.66 -38.13
CA SER A 364 2.87 43.07 -38.79
C SER A 364 2.77 42.94 -40.34
N PRO A 365 1.58 42.76 -40.97
CA PRO A 365 1.45 42.78 -42.43
C PRO A 365 1.60 44.18 -43.05
N ALA A 366 1.55 45.26 -42.28
CA ALA A 366 1.68 46.63 -42.79
C ALA A 366 3.13 47.08 -43.02
N VAL A 367 4.12 46.24 -42.68
CA VAL A 367 5.56 46.54 -42.83
C VAL A 367 6.20 45.74 -43.99
N VAL A 368 5.43 44.96 -44.75
CA VAL A 368 5.93 44.15 -45.89
C VAL A 368 5.28 44.50 -47.23
N TYR A 369 4.94 45.78 -47.46
CA TYR A 369 4.60 46.29 -48.79
C TYR A 369 5.24 47.64 -49.08
#